data_AF-A0AB74BVU2-F1
#
_entry.id   AF-A0AB74BVU2-F1
#
_cell.length_a   1.000
_cell.length_b   1.000
_cell.length_c   1.000
_cell.angle_alpha   90.00
_cell.angle_beta   90.00
_cell.angle_gamma   90.00
#
_symmetry.space_group_name_H-M   'P 1'
#
loop_
_entity.id
_entity.type
_entity.pdbx_description
1 polymer ?
#
loop_
_entity_poly.entity_id
_entity_poly.type
_entity_poly.pdbx_seq_one_letter_code
_entity_poly.pdbx_strand_id
1 'polypeptide(L)'
;MVAKIYDPLYHDFSFNDEDPFLGVDYDYTHECAAYMHLSNLQGSVIPRFFGSYTLTIDLGENSRHVRLILIEHIDGLSMDRLNPEMFPREERQEIMKQIINGESSLYTKYVLHEDLCPRNIIIQRNTTLGERQYLPGVAISPLLRWNVVYRRQAYFHDWIDWPWQAWLEAQYKDTEATITAEQREIWAIEDRMLEAKGPPPIE
;
A
#
# COMPACT_ATOMS: atom_id res chain seq x y z
N MET A 1 1.07 19.85 5.90
CA MET A 1 0.79 19.62 4.47
C MET A 1 2.10 19.39 3.75
N VAL A 2 2.13 18.52 2.75
CA VAL A 2 3.28 18.23 1.89
C VAL A 2 2.89 18.50 0.45
N ALA A 3 3.81 19.03 -0.34
CA ALA A 3 3.66 19.17 -1.79
C ALA A 3 4.42 18.04 -2.50
N LYS A 4 3.74 17.31 -3.38
CA LYS A 4 4.39 16.38 -4.31
C LYS A 4 4.41 17.06 -5.69
N ILE A 5 5.62 17.22 -6.23
CA ILE A 5 5.89 17.98 -7.46
C ILE A 5 6.17 16.99 -8.60
N TYR A 6 5.55 17.24 -9.74
CA TYR A 6 5.65 16.42 -10.96
C TYR A 6 6.36 17.26 -12.02
N ASP A 7 7.70 17.29 -11.94
CA ASP A 7 8.56 18.02 -12.90
C ASP A 7 9.21 17.02 -13.88
N PRO A 8 8.86 17.07 -15.18
CA PRO A 8 9.45 16.20 -16.21
C PRO A 8 10.98 16.24 -16.28
N LEU A 9 11.61 17.33 -15.82
CA LEU A 9 13.06 17.46 -15.84
C LEU A 9 13.77 16.73 -14.68
N TYR A 10 13.03 16.33 -13.65
CA TYR A 10 13.55 15.71 -12.42
C TYR A 10 12.87 14.40 -12.07
N HIS A 11 11.99 13.90 -12.93
CA HIS A 11 11.28 12.64 -12.69
C HIS A 11 12.15 11.44 -13.06
N ASP A 12 12.18 10.43 -12.20
CA ASP A 12 12.98 9.22 -12.41
C ASP A 12 12.11 8.21 -13.18
N PHE A 13 12.40 8.04 -14.47
CA PHE A 13 11.58 7.23 -15.39
C PHE A 13 11.78 5.74 -15.11
N SER A 14 10.74 5.07 -14.61
CA SER A 14 10.76 3.63 -14.34
C SER A 14 10.19 2.78 -15.49
N PHE A 15 9.59 3.38 -16.51
CA PHE A 15 9.05 2.69 -17.67
C PHE A 15 9.66 3.20 -18.99
N ASN A 16 9.74 2.27 -19.95
CA ASN A 16 10.30 2.38 -21.30
C ASN A 16 9.71 3.47 -22.22
N ASP A 17 9.19 4.60 -21.70
CA ASP A 17 8.64 5.66 -22.53
C ASP A 17 9.69 6.69 -22.94
N GLU A 18 9.74 6.96 -24.24
CA GLU A 18 10.67 7.85 -24.93
C GLU A 18 10.44 9.36 -24.62
N ASP A 19 9.39 9.71 -23.86
CA ASP A 19 9.04 11.11 -23.52
C ASP A 19 8.76 11.34 -22.02
N PRO A 20 9.68 12.03 -21.32
CA PRO A 20 9.54 12.50 -19.94
C PRO A 20 8.22 13.20 -19.59
N PHE A 21 7.68 13.99 -20.52
CA PHE A 21 6.49 14.79 -20.27
C PHE A 21 5.23 13.93 -20.19
N LEU A 22 5.19 12.85 -20.97
CA LEU A 22 4.06 11.92 -20.97
C LEU A 22 4.03 11.09 -19.67
N GLY A 23 5.17 10.58 -19.22
CA GLY A 23 5.25 9.79 -17.99
C GLY A 23 4.83 10.60 -16.76
N VAL A 24 5.30 11.84 -16.65
CA VAL A 24 4.92 12.73 -15.54
C VAL A 24 3.45 13.11 -15.57
N ASP A 25 2.89 13.40 -16.75
CA ASP A 25 1.46 13.69 -16.87
C ASP A 25 0.60 12.46 -16.55
N TYR A 26 1.04 11.27 -16.97
CA TYR A 26 0.41 9.99 -16.60
C TYR A 26 0.37 9.83 -15.07
N ASP A 27 1.50 9.91 -14.39
CA ASP A 27 1.58 9.74 -12.93
C ASP A 27 0.73 10.78 -12.19
N TYR A 28 0.83 12.05 -12.58
CA TYR A 28 0.06 13.15 -11.97
C TYR A 28 -1.45 12.95 -12.14
N THR A 29 -1.91 12.63 -13.34
CA THR A 29 -3.35 12.49 -13.64
C THR A 29 -3.95 11.27 -12.95
N HIS A 30 -3.25 10.14 -12.95
CA HIS A 30 -3.71 8.91 -12.32
C HIS A 30 -3.74 9.03 -10.80
N GLU A 31 -2.73 9.66 -10.18
CA GLU A 31 -2.72 9.87 -8.74
C GLU A 31 -3.82 10.85 -8.29
N CYS A 32 -4.05 11.95 -9.03
CA CYS A 32 -5.18 12.83 -8.76
C CYS A 32 -6.52 12.09 -8.86
N ALA A 33 -6.70 11.27 -9.90
CA ALA A 33 -7.90 10.46 -10.08
C ALA A 33 -8.08 9.46 -8.94
N ALA A 34 -7.01 8.79 -8.49
CA ALA A 34 -7.03 7.87 -7.37
C ALA A 34 -7.47 8.56 -6.08
N TYR A 35 -6.91 9.73 -5.74
CA TYR A 35 -7.33 10.48 -4.56
C TYR A 35 -8.82 10.88 -4.63
N MET A 36 -9.28 11.37 -5.77
CA MET A 36 -10.70 11.74 -5.96
C MET A 36 -11.62 10.51 -5.79
N HIS A 37 -11.26 9.38 -6.40
CA HIS A 37 -12.02 8.13 -6.34
C HIS A 37 -12.04 7.51 -4.93
N LEU A 38 -10.95 7.65 -4.19
CA LEU A 38 -10.76 7.10 -2.84
C LEU A 38 -11.08 8.09 -1.72
N SER A 39 -11.92 9.10 -1.99
CA SER A 39 -12.27 10.17 -1.04
C SER A 39 -12.72 9.67 0.34
N ASN A 40 -13.40 8.52 0.42
CA ASN A 40 -13.86 7.93 1.67
C ASN A 40 -12.75 7.27 2.52
N LEU A 41 -11.56 7.08 1.96
CA LEU A 41 -10.39 6.48 2.63
C LEU A 41 -9.34 7.52 3.04
N GLN A 42 -9.56 8.79 2.68
CA GLN A 42 -8.66 9.88 2.99
C GLN A 42 -8.67 10.25 4.47
N GLY A 43 -7.49 10.48 5.04
CA GLY A 43 -7.29 10.80 6.45
C GLY A 43 -7.41 9.60 7.39
N SER A 44 -7.49 8.38 6.84
CA SER A 44 -7.49 7.13 7.59
C SER A 44 -6.52 6.13 6.97
N VAL A 45 -6.79 5.65 5.75
CA VAL A 45 -5.96 4.66 5.04
C VAL A 45 -4.93 5.35 4.15
N ILE A 46 -5.33 6.44 3.48
CA ILE A 46 -4.47 7.25 2.64
C ILE A 46 -4.45 8.70 3.14
N PRO A 47 -3.40 9.50 2.86
CA PRO A 47 -3.36 10.91 3.22
C PRO A 47 -4.57 11.71 2.67
N ARG A 48 -5.00 12.76 3.37
CA ARG A 48 -5.98 13.70 2.79
C ARG A 48 -5.42 14.42 1.57
N PHE A 49 -6.23 14.56 0.53
CA PHE A 49 -5.93 15.30 -0.69
C PHE A 49 -6.54 16.70 -0.60
N PHE A 50 -5.70 17.72 -0.64
CA PHE A 50 -6.14 19.11 -0.56
C PHE A 50 -6.37 19.75 -1.94
N GLY A 51 -5.78 19.17 -2.99
CA GLY A 51 -6.04 19.58 -4.36
C GLY A 51 -4.83 19.43 -5.28
N SER A 52 -5.09 19.72 -6.55
CA SER A 52 -4.12 19.76 -7.63
C SER A 52 -3.87 21.21 -8.07
N TYR A 53 -2.62 21.56 -8.32
CA TYR A 53 -2.20 22.92 -8.62
C TYR A 53 -1.16 22.94 -9.74
N THR A 54 -0.98 24.13 -10.32
CA THR A 54 0.11 24.42 -11.26
C THR A 54 1.01 25.46 -10.63
N LEU A 55 2.29 25.14 -10.50
CA LEU A 55 3.34 26.06 -10.10
C LEU A 55 4.00 26.64 -11.34
N THR A 56 4.20 27.95 -11.35
CA THR A 56 5.05 28.61 -12.35
C THR A 56 6.44 28.81 -11.75
N ILE A 57 7.46 28.29 -12.42
CA ILE A 57 8.86 28.46 -12.05
C ILE A 57 9.49 29.45 -13.02
N ASP A 58 9.93 30.57 -12.48
CA ASP A 58 10.63 31.61 -13.25
C ASP A 58 12.12 31.27 -13.40
N LEU A 59 12.61 31.33 -14.63
CA LEU A 59 13.98 30.98 -15.04
C LEU A 59 14.61 32.17 -15.78
N GLY A 60 14.45 33.37 -15.23
CA GLY A 60 14.88 34.62 -15.85
C GLY A 60 13.91 35.08 -16.94
N GLU A 61 14.34 35.01 -18.21
CA GLU A 61 13.51 35.43 -19.36
C GLU A 61 12.44 34.40 -19.74
N ASN A 62 12.54 33.18 -19.21
CA ASN A 62 11.59 32.09 -19.44
C ASN A 62 10.87 31.73 -18.15
N SER A 63 9.69 31.13 -18.29
CA SER A 63 9.00 30.44 -17.19
C SER A 63 8.57 29.06 -17.65
N ARG A 64 8.43 28.12 -16.70
CA ARG A 64 7.81 26.81 -16.97
C ARG A 64 6.73 26.49 -15.96
N HIS A 65 5.71 25.77 -16.41
CA HIS A 65 4.63 25.29 -15.57
C HIS A 65 4.91 23.86 -15.12
N VAL A 66 4.76 23.61 -13.83
CA VAL A 66 4.99 22.31 -13.20
C VAL A 66 3.74 21.93 -12.41
N ARG A 67 3.30 20.69 -12.54
CA ARG A 67 2.13 20.19 -11.80
C ARG A 67 2.53 19.81 -10.39
N LEU A 68 1.65 20.03 -9.42
CA LEU A 68 1.82 19.53 -8.06
C LEU A 68 0.48 19.16 -7.43
N ILE A 69 0.55 18.29 -6.43
CA ILE A 69 -0.58 18.04 -5.53
C ILE A 69 -0.20 18.41 -4.10
N LEU A 70 -1.20 18.84 -3.34
CA LEU A 70 -1.07 19.08 -1.90
C LEU A 70 -1.77 17.96 -1.15
N ILE A 71 -1.04 17.30 -0.27
CA ILE A 71 -1.55 16.20 0.56
C ILE A 71 -1.24 16.42 2.04
N GLU A 72 -1.92 15.67 2.89
CA GLU A 72 -1.70 15.65 4.32
C GLU A 72 -0.25 15.34 4.67
N HIS A 73 0.28 16.10 5.64
CA HIS A 73 1.55 15.73 6.26
C HIS A 73 1.25 14.78 7.40
N ILE A 74 1.70 13.53 7.27
CA ILE A 74 1.59 12.52 8.31
C ILE A 74 2.81 12.66 9.22
N ASP A 75 2.59 13.01 10.49
CA ASP A 75 3.67 13.10 11.49
C ASP A 75 4.11 11.69 11.92
N GLY A 76 5.03 11.13 11.15
CA GLY A 76 5.51 9.76 11.32
C GLY A 76 6.77 9.49 10.50
N LEU A 77 7.29 8.28 10.65
CA LEU A 77 8.41 7.80 9.85
C LEU A 77 7.93 6.72 8.89
N SER A 78 8.53 6.69 7.70
CA SER A 78 8.36 5.55 6.81
C SER A 78 8.88 4.28 7.49
N MET A 79 8.20 3.16 7.23
CA MET A 79 8.46 1.89 7.90
C MET A 79 9.86 1.36 7.62
N ASP A 80 10.45 1.67 6.46
CA ASP A 80 11.85 1.35 6.12
C ASP A 80 12.90 2.12 6.95
N ARG A 81 12.51 3.23 7.59
CA ARG A 81 13.39 4.04 8.47
C ARG A 81 13.31 3.63 9.94
N LEU A 82 12.50 2.62 10.25
CA LEU A 82 12.30 2.11 11.60
C LEU A 82 13.02 0.77 11.77
N ASN A 83 13.55 0.53 12.96
CA ASN A 83 14.10 -0.79 13.31
C ASN A 83 12.94 -1.68 13.84
N PRO A 84 12.58 -2.77 13.15
CA PRO A 84 11.50 -3.66 13.58
C PRO A 84 11.74 -4.28 14.97
N GLU A 85 12.99 -4.48 15.38
CA GLU A 85 13.35 -5.05 16.70
C GLU A 85 12.94 -4.15 17.86
N MET A 86 12.70 -2.86 17.61
CA MET A 86 12.21 -1.92 18.61
C MET A 86 10.71 -2.11 18.90
N PHE A 87 10.01 -2.91 18.11
CA PHE A 87 8.56 -3.14 18.21
C PHE A 87 8.29 -4.55 18.75
N PRO A 88 7.50 -4.68 19.83
CA PRO A 88 6.96 -5.97 20.27
C PRO A 88 6.25 -6.70 19.13
N ARG A 89 6.27 -8.02 19.16
CA ARG A 89 5.66 -8.84 18.10
C ARG A 89 4.18 -8.52 17.92
N GLU A 90 3.45 -8.32 19.01
CA GLU A 90 2.03 -7.98 19.00
C GLU A 90 1.77 -6.65 18.28
N GLU A 91 2.65 -5.68 18.45
CA GLU A 91 2.56 -4.39 17.77
C GLU A 91 2.84 -4.53 16.27
N ARG A 92 3.88 -5.29 15.90
CA ARG A 92 4.17 -5.59 14.49
C ARG A 92 3.02 -6.35 13.81
N GLN A 93 2.37 -7.27 14.51
CA GLN A 93 1.18 -7.97 14.03
C GLN A 93 0.01 -7.02 13.79
N GLU A 94 -0.23 -6.05 14.69
CA GLU A 94 -1.27 -5.04 14.51
C GLU A 94 -0.96 -4.12 13.31
N ILE A 95 0.29 -3.70 13.14
CA ILE A 95 0.74 -2.92 11.97
C ILE A 95 0.45 -3.70 10.68
N MET A 96 0.85 -4.97 10.60
CA MET A 96 0.58 -5.80 9.43
C MET A 96 -0.92 -5.99 9.17
N LYS A 97 -1.72 -6.10 10.24
CA LYS A 97 -3.19 -6.18 10.12
C LYS A 97 -3.76 -4.90 9.51
N GLN A 98 -3.30 -3.73 9.94
CA GLN A 98 -3.73 -2.45 9.37
C GLN A 98 -3.33 -2.31 7.90
N ILE A 99 -2.12 -2.73 7.52
CA ILE A 99 -1.66 -2.72 6.11
C ILE A 99 -2.56 -3.60 5.23
N ILE A 100 -2.87 -4.83 5.68
CA ILE A 100 -3.74 -5.76 4.94
C ILE A 100 -5.15 -5.17 4.77
N ASN A 101 -5.73 -4.62 5.84
CA ASN A 101 -7.06 -4.02 5.80
C ASN A 101 -7.10 -2.77 4.91
N GLY A 102 -6.03 -1.97 4.95
CA GLY A 102 -5.85 -0.80 4.08
C GLY A 102 -5.80 -1.19 2.60
N GLU A 103 -4.94 -2.15 2.22
CA GLU A 103 -4.85 -2.62 0.82
C GLU A 103 -6.16 -3.25 0.35
N SER A 104 -6.83 -4.03 1.21
CA SER A 104 -8.13 -4.61 0.90
C SER A 104 -9.18 -3.52 0.63
N SER A 105 -9.15 -2.42 1.38
CA SER A 105 -10.06 -1.29 1.20
C SER A 105 -9.84 -0.57 -0.14
N LEU A 106 -8.58 -0.38 -0.54
CA LEU A 106 -8.23 0.13 -1.87
C LEU A 106 -8.77 -0.81 -2.97
N TYR A 107 -8.57 -2.12 -2.77
CA TYR A 107 -8.98 -3.14 -3.73
C TYR A 107 -10.50 -3.18 -3.94
N THR A 108 -11.29 -2.98 -2.87
CA THR A 108 -12.77 -2.89 -2.99
C THR A 108 -13.25 -1.73 -3.87
N LYS A 109 -12.37 -0.78 -4.15
CA LYS A 109 -12.60 0.35 -5.07
C LYS A 109 -11.96 0.13 -6.43
N TYR A 110 -11.53 -1.10 -6.73
CA TYR A 110 -10.80 -1.49 -7.95
C TYR A 110 -9.48 -0.74 -8.12
N VAL A 111 -8.86 -0.29 -7.03
CA VAL A 111 -7.55 0.38 -7.05
C VAL A 111 -6.49 -0.57 -6.49
N LEU A 112 -5.41 -0.71 -7.24
CA LEU A 112 -4.19 -1.40 -6.83
C LEU A 112 -3.12 -0.34 -6.50
N HIS A 113 -2.43 -0.48 -5.37
CA HIS A 113 -1.35 0.45 -5.02
C HIS A 113 -0.10 0.26 -5.89
N GLU A 114 0.13 -0.97 -6.38
CA GLU A 114 1.27 -1.38 -7.24
C GLU A 114 2.69 -1.29 -6.63
N ASP A 115 2.98 -0.29 -5.79
CA ASP A 115 4.24 -0.14 -5.04
C ASP A 115 4.03 -0.23 -3.51
N LEU A 116 3.25 -1.22 -3.04
CA LEU A 116 3.01 -1.40 -1.60
C LEU A 116 4.24 -2.06 -0.94
N CYS A 117 5.12 -1.24 -0.38
CA CYS A 117 6.33 -1.66 0.32
C CYS A 117 6.60 -0.76 1.54
N PRO A 118 7.52 -1.13 2.45
CA PRO A 118 7.79 -0.36 3.69
C PRO A 118 8.08 1.13 3.47
N ARG A 119 8.68 1.51 2.33
CA ARG A 119 8.95 2.92 2.00
C ARG A 119 7.68 3.78 1.95
N ASN A 120 6.56 3.18 1.55
CA ASN A 120 5.28 3.86 1.30
C ASN A 120 4.30 3.70 2.47
N ILE A 121 4.73 3.09 3.58
CA ILE A 121 3.95 2.98 4.82
C ILE A 121 4.52 3.95 5.84
N ILE A 122 3.71 4.92 6.28
CA ILE A 122 4.10 5.86 7.34
C ILE A 122 3.51 5.38 8.67
N ILE A 123 4.37 5.11 9.66
CA ILE A 123 3.96 4.79 11.02
C ILE A 123 3.92 6.09 11.83
N GLN A 124 2.72 6.50 12.20
CA GLN A 124 2.52 7.60 13.15
C GLN A 124 2.90 7.11 14.56
N ARG A 125 3.78 7.85 15.24
CA ARG A 125 4.09 7.58 16.66
C ARG A 125 2.97 8.15 17.53
N ASN A 126 1.86 7.44 17.66
CA ASN A 126 0.90 7.76 18.71
C ASN A 126 1.42 7.20 20.04
N THR A 127 1.73 8.10 20.99
CA THR A 127 2.19 7.73 22.34
C THR A 127 1.09 7.12 23.21
N THR A 128 -0.06 6.75 22.66
CA THR A 128 -1.17 6.15 23.39
C THR A 128 -1.99 5.25 22.49
N LEU A 129 -2.14 3.99 22.91
CA LEU A 129 -3.15 3.05 22.42
C LEU A 129 -4.52 3.73 22.32
N GLY A 130 -5.08 3.73 21.12
CA GLY A 130 -6.39 4.28 20.77
C GLY A 130 -6.26 4.87 19.37
N GLU A 131 -6.86 4.32 18.31
CA GLU A 131 -8.25 3.88 18.19
C GLU A 131 -8.33 2.65 17.27
N ARG A 132 -8.79 1.52 17.81
CA ARG A 132 -9.30 0.41 17.02
C ARG A 132 -10.76 0.70 16.67
N GLN A 133 -11.00 1.30 15.53
CA GLN A 133 -12.24 1.14 14.79
C GLN A 133 -12.03 1.65 13.37
N TYR A 134 -12.92 1.24 12.46
CA TYR A 134 -12.96 1.52 11.03
C TYR A 134 -12.24 0.50 10.13
N LEU A 135 -12.93 0.18 9.03
CA LEU A 135 -12.70 -0.83 7.98
C LEU A 135 -13.45 -2.18 8.12
N PRO A 136 -14.78 -2.21 7.92
CA PRO A 136 -15.45 -3.37 7.35
C PRO A 136 -15.90 -3.08 5.91
N GLY A 137 -15.45 -3.89 4.96
CA GLY A 137 -15.98 -3.86 3.59
C GLY A 137 -15.15 -4.75 2.66
N VAL A 138 -15.62 -5.99 2.44
CA VAL A 138 -14.87 -7.06 1.75
C VAL A 138 -15.13 -7.08 0.24
N ALA A 139 -14.05 -7.17 -0.55
CA ALA A 139 -14.01 -7.91 -1.82
C ALA A 139 -12.59 -8.45 -2.08
N ILE A 140 -12.51 -9.76 -2.37
CA ILE A 140 -11.38 -10.70 -2.21
C ILE A 140 -10.97 -10.88 -0.73
N SER A 141 -11.10 -12.12 -0.25
CA SER A 141 -10.71 -12.51 1.10
C SER A 141 -9.20 -12.26 1.32
N PRO A 142 -8.79 -11.55 2.39
CA PRO A 142 -7.38 -11.36 2.74
C PRO A 142 -6.58 -12.66 2.78
N LEU A 143 -7.22 -13.78 3.14
CA LEU A 143 -6.63 -15.12 3.10
C LEU A 143 -6.06 -15.50 1.72
N LEU A 144 -6.72 -15.11 0.63
CA LEU A 144 -6.24 -15.41 -0.72
C LEU A 144 -5.18 -14.41 -1.14
N ARG A 145 -5.48 -13.13 -0.91
CA ARG A 145 -4.68 -12.02 -1.42
C ARG A 145 -3.27 -12.00 -0.81
N TRP A 146 -3.17 -12.34 0.47
CA TRP A 146 -1.93 -12.33 1.25
C TRP A 146 -1.40 -13.74 1.54
N ASN A 147 -1.92 -14.76 0.85
CA ASN A 147 -1.41 -16.12 0.95
C ASN A 147 0.10 -16.14 0.65
N VAL A 148 0.83 -16.94 1.42
CA VAL A 148 2.30 -17.05 1.34
C VAL A 148 2.82 -17.25 -0.10
N VAL A 149 2.05 -17.95 -0.94
CA VAL A 149 2.35 -18.25 -2.34
C VAL A 149 2.57 -16.99 -3.19
N TYR A 150 1.85 -15.90 -2.92
CA TYR A 150 1.95 -14.65 -3.69
C TYR A 150 3.08 -13.74 -3.24
N ARG A 151 3.79 -14.11 -2.17
CA ARG A 151 4.99 -13.44 -1.66
C ARG A 151 4.85 -11.94 -1.37
N ARG A 152 3.63 -11.41 -1.22
CA ARG A 152 3.40 -9.99 -0.86
C ARG A 152 4.03 -9.64 0.49
N GLN A 153 4.00 -10.58 1.42
CA GLN A 153 4.65 -10.46 2.72
C GLN A 153 6.18 -10.40 2.64
N ALA A 154 6.81 -10.83 1.53
CA ALA A 154 8.27 -10.83 1.40
C ALA A 154 8.86 -9.40 1.42
N TYR A 155 8.11 -8.39 0.96
CA TYR A 155 8.51 -6.99 1.09
C TYR A 155 8.57 -6.50 2.54
N PHE A 156 8.00 -7.26 3.48
CA PHE A 156 7.93 -6.94 4.90
C PHE A 156 8.66 -7.96 5.77
N HIS A 157 9.59 -8.74 5.20
CA HIS A 157 10.25 -9.85 5.90
C HIS A 157 10.95 -9.44 7.20
N ASP A 158 11.58 -8.26 7.25
CA ASP A 158 12.23 -7.74 8.46
C ASP A 158 11.24 -7.49 9.62
N TRP A 159 9.95 -7.34 9.31
CA TRP A 159 8.90 -7.09 10.27
C TRP A 159 8.19 -8.36 10.75
N ILE A 160 8.43 -9.50 10.11
CA ILE A 160 7.69 -10.75 10.31
C ILE A 160 8.64 -11.84 10.81
N ASP A 161 8.57 -12.14 12.11
CA ASP A 161 9.35 -13.21 12.75
C ASP A 161 8.46 -14.35 13.28
N TRP A 162 7.23 -14.46 12.76
CA TRP A 162 6.24 -15.48 13.12
C TRP A 162 5.78 -16.29 11.91
N PRO A 163 5.13 -17.46 12.11
CA PRO A 163 4.58 -18.25 11.01
C PRO A 163 3.44 -17.49 10.30
N TRP A 164 3.78 -16.80 9.20
CA TRP A 164 2.87 -15.90 8.49
C TRP A 164 1.53 -16.54 8.12
N GLN A 165 1.57 -17.69 7.46
CA GLN A 165 0.36 -18.36 6.96
C GLN A 165 -0.59 -18.77 8.09
N ALA A 166 -0.06 -19.36 9.16
CA ALA A 166 -0.86 -19.75 10.32
C ALA A 166 -1.47 -18.54 11.04
N TRP A 167 -0.71 -17.44 11.14
CA TRP A 167 -1.23 -16.19 11.70
C TRP A 167 -2.31 -15.56 10.82
N LEU A 168 -2.10 -15.52 9.49
CA LEU A 168 -3.06 -14.98 8.53
C LEU A 168 -4.39 -15.74 8.60
N GLU A 169 -4.34 -17.07 8.62
CA GLU A 169 -5.51 -17.93 8.79
C GLU A 169 -6.23 -17.68 10.11
N ALA A 170 -5.48 -17.56 11.21
CA ALA A 170 -6.09 -17.27 12.51
C ALA A 170 -6.79 -15.90 12.56
N GLN A 171 -6.27 -14.89 11.84
CA GLN A 171 -6.83 -13.54 11.85
C GLN A 171 -8.02 -13.34 10.91
N TYR A 172 -8.06 -14.05 9.79
CA TYR A 172 -9.03 -13.81 8.71
C TYR A 172 -9.85 -15.06 8.36
N LYS A 173 -9.90 -16.07 9.24
CA LYS A 173 -10.67 -17.30 9.02
C LYS A 173 -12.13 -17.03 8.67
N ASP A 174 -12.70 -16.00 9.28
CA ASP A 174 -14.08 -15.55 9.04
C ASP A 174 -14.33 -15.11 7.60
N THR A 175 -13.31 -14.62 6.87
CA THR A 175 -13.44 -14.23 5.47
C THR A 175 -13.39 -15.42 4.52
N GLU A 176 -13.12 -16.64 5.00
CA GLU A 176 -13.11 -17.85 4.17
C GLU A 176 -14.47 -18.09 3.49
N ALA A 177 -15.56 -17.83 4.20
CA ALA A 177 -16.91 -18.00 3.69
C ALA A 177 -17.26 -17.02 2.55
N THR A 178 -16.48 -15.94 2.37
CA THR A 178 -16.69 -14.95 1.30
C THR A 178 -15.96 -15.30 0.00
N ILE A 179 -15.17 -16.37 0.00
CA ILE A 179 -14.41 -16.82 -1.16
C ILE A 179 -15.35 -17.59 -2.11
N THR A 180 -15.55 -17.05 -3.31
CA THR A 180 -16.32 -17.70 -4.38
C THR A 180 -15.57 -18.88 -5.01
N ALA A 181 -16.30 -19.80 -5.64
CA ALA A 181 -15.69 -20.95 -6.32
C ALA A 181 -14.77 -20.51 -7.47
N GLU A 182 -15.18 -19.49 -8.21
CA GLU A 182 -14.40 -18.86 -9.29
C GLU A 182 -13.09 -18.26 -8.74
N GLN A 183 -13.12 -17.64 -7.56
CA GLN A 183 -11.91 -17.18 -6.88
C GLN A 183 -11.03 -18.34 -6.42
N ARG A 184 -11.58 -19.50 -6.02
CA ARG A 184 -10.74 -20.67 -5.68
C ARG A 184 -10.04 -21.24 -6.91
N GLU A 185 -10.70 -21.22 -8.05
CA GLU A 185 -10.18 -21.71 -9.34
C GLU A 185 -9.10 -20.77 -9.92
N ILE A 186 -9.38 -19.46 -9.99
CA ILE A 186 -8.42 -18.45 -10.48
C ILE A 186 -7.15 -18.42 -9.62
N TRP A 187 -7.30 -18.62 -8.31
CA TRP A 187 -6.20 -18.52 -7.34
C TRP A 187 -5.62 -19.91 -6.95
N ALA A 188 -6.11 -21.01 -7.55
CA ALA A 188 -5.65 -22.40 -7.37
C ALA A 188 -5.54 -22.86 -5.89
N ILE A 189 -6.58 -22.61 -5.10
CA ILE A 189 -6.53 -22.69 -3.62
C ILE A 189 -6.83 -24.08 -3.05
N GLU A 190 -7.35 -25.01 -3.85
CA GLU A 190 -7.75 -26.32 -3.34
C GLU A 190 -6.58 -27.26 -2.98
N ASP A 191 -5.39 -27.12 -3.58
CA ASP A 191 -4.28 -28.06 -3.33
C ASP A 191 -3.15 -27.52 -2.42
N ARG A 192 -3.05 -26.21 -2.17
CA ARG A 192 -1.91 -25.62 -1.43
C ARG A 192 -2.17 -25.29 0.03
N MET A 193 -3.43 -25.30 0.48
CA MET A 193 -3.75 -25.10 1.90
C MET A 193 -3.54 -26.36 2.75
N LEU A 194 -3.35 -27.53 2.12
CA LEU A 194 -3.16 -28.81 2.83
C LEU A 194 -1.71 -29.33 2.79
N GLU A 195 -0.85 -28.83 1.89
CA GLU A 195 0.55 -29.26 1.83
C GLU A 195 1.51 -28.07 1.84
N ALA A 196 1.63 -27.41 2.99
CA ALA A 196 2.82 -26.60 3.30
C ALA A 196 4.02 -27.53 3.59
N LYS A 197 4.53 -28.23 2.57
CA LYS A 197 5.93 -28.65 2.61
C LYS A 197 6.76 -27.39 2.37
N GLY A 198 7.57 -27.04 3.37
CA GLY A 198 8.41 -25.85 3.36
C GLY A 198 9.25 -25.72 2.09
N PRO A 199 9.77 -24.51 1.81
CA PRO A 199 10.55 -24.27 0.61
C PRO A 199 11.73 -25.26 0.52
N PRO A 200 12.06 -25.78 -0.69
CA PRO A 200 13.22 -26.64 -0.86
C PRO A 200 14.50 -25.87 -0.46
N PRO A 201 15.53 -26.58 0.05
CA PRO A 201 16.80 -25.96 0.40
C PRO A 201 17.40 -25.23 -0.81
N ILE A 202 17.96 -24.06 -0.56
CA ILE A 202 18.72 -23.29 -1.55
C ILE A 202 20.04 -24.06 -1.76
N GLU A 203 20.28 -24.51 -2.99
CA GLU A 203 21.63 -24.90 -3.46
C GLU A 203 22.47 -23.65 -3.75
#